data_AF-A0AA92USD1-F1
#
_entry.id   AF-A0AA92USD1-F1
#
_cell.length_a   1.000
_cell.length_b   1.000
_cell.length_c   1.000
_cell.angle_alpha   90.00
_cell.angle_beta   90.00
_cell.angle_gamma   90.00
#
_symmetry.space_group_name_H-M   'P 1'
#
loop_
_entity.id
_entity.type
_entity.pdbx_description
1 polymer ?
#
loop_
_entity_poly.entity_id
_entity_poly.type
_entity_poly.pdbx_seq_one_letter_code
_entity_poly.pdbx_strand_id
1 'polypeptide(L)'
;MIKKLFTLFICTLSLAATFTSCGDEAIDVESVNKQTIFVFYPWTGGTSSTGLKYFLENNVDSMCAGIVDKKGLTNARVLVFFTEKYNESTLYDLQYDAATKTVKRVPIKKYEGNSHCTAEGFADLLNDVRQNAEALNYSLIIGAHGCGWTYANDWVNYPYMARPKAGSTEKGNDKNTIVSTTTSDHFSGIQFGNDPNRPATRFFGSVSLSDNAIDISTLAEASSSADSRCNTSSLMPVTWAMWRRLTS
;
A
#
# COMPACT_ATOMS: atom_id res chain seq x y z
N MET A 1 32.28 32.17 43.42
CA MET A 1 30.99 32.58 42.81
C MET A 1 30.75 31.98 41.40
N ILE A 2 31.79 31.54 40.68
CA ILE A 2 31.68 30.96 39.32
C ILE A 2 30.94 29.61 39.23
N LYS A 3 31.06 28.72 40.22
CA LYS A 3 30.41 27.39 40.18
C LYS A 3 28.88 27.44 40.28
N LYS A 4 28.33 28.39 41.05
CA LYS A 4 26.88 28.57 41.18
C LYS A 4 26.25 29.24 39.94
N LEU A 5 27.03 30.05 39.22
CA LEU A 5 26.62 30.67 37.96
C LEU A 5 26.61 29.66 36.80
N PHE A 6 27.56 28.71 36.79
CA PHE A 6 27.65 27.66 35.77
C PHE A 6 26.52 26.62 35.90
N THR A 7 26.13 26.25 37.13
CA THR A 7 24.97 25.37 37.34
C THR A 7 23.66 26.04 36.93
N LEU A 8 23.50 27.34 37.17
CA LEU A 8 22.31 28.08 36.77
C LEU A 8 22.18 28.17 35.24
N PHE A 9 23.29 28.38 34.53
CA PHE A 9 23.31 28.45 33.07
C PHE A 9 22.96 27.11 32.40
N ILE A 10 23.45 25.98 32.95
CA ILE A 10 23.13 24.63 32.45
C ILE A 10 21.66 24.27 32.71
N CYS A 11 21.08 24.68 33.85
CA CYS A 11 19.66 24.47 34.15
C CYS A 11 18.74 25.31 33.24
N THR A 12 19.15 26.52 32.86
CA THR A 12 18.37 27.35 31.91
C THR A 12 18.46 26.87 30.47
N LEU A 13 19.61 26.30 30.06
CA LEU A 13 19.79 25.78 28.70
C LEU A 13 19.09 24.43 28.47
N SER A 14 18.91 23.62 29.53
CA SER A 14 18.14 22.38 29.48
C SER A 14 16.62 22.60 29.48
N LEU A 15 16.14 23.73 30.01
CA LEU A 15 14.72 24.12 29.94
C LEU A 15 14.35 24.74 28.57
N ALA A 16 15.32 25.28 27.84
CA ALA A 16 15.12 25.80 26.47
C ALA A 16 15.16 24.71 25.39
N ALA A 17 15.70 23.52 25.68
CA ALA A 17 15.81 22.40 24.73
C ALA A 17 14.54 21.52 24.65
N THR A 18 13.48 21.84 25.39
CA THR A 18 12.25 21.03 25.46
C THR A 18 11.02 21.68 24.80
N PHE A 19 11.20 22.72 23.98
CA PHE A 19 10.09 23.37 23.25
C PHE A 19 10.29 23.46 21.74
N THR A 20 10.90 22.45 21.10
CA THR A 20 10.41 22.03 19.78
C THR A 20 9.12 21.25 19.98
N SER A 21 8.10 21.93 20.49
CA SER A 21 6.73 21.48 20.41
C SER A 21 6.37 21.54 18.93
N CYS A 22 5.95 20.40 18.38
CA CYS A 22 5.06 20.44 17.22
C CYS A 22 3.97 21.43 17.58
N GLY A 23 3.81 22.51 16.81
CA GLY A 23 2.80 23.51 17.11
C GLY A 23 1.45 22.83 17.04
N ASP A 24 0.81 22.61 18.19
CA ASP A 24 -0.63 22.42 18.28
C ASP A 24 -1.28 23.79 17.95
N GLU A 25 -1.07 24.26 16.74
CA GLU A 25 -1.93 25.26 16.15
C GLU A 25 -3.29 24.58 16.03
N ALA A 26 -4.31 25.17 16.66
CA ALA A 26 -5.68 24.67 16.51
C ALA A 26 -6.00 24.64 15.02
N ILE A 27 -6.01 23.43 14.45
CA ILE A 27 -6.29 23.21 13.05
C ILE A 27 -7.70 23.73 12.79
N ASP A 28 -7.84 24.79 11.98
CA ASP A 28 -9.13 25.21 11.48
C ASP A 28 -9.67 24.08 10.59
N VAL A 29 -10.57 23.28 11.17
CA VAL A 29 -11.15 22.05 10.59
C VAL A 29 -11.88 22.36 9.27
N GLU A 30 -12.28 23.62 9.02
CA GLU A 30 -12.90 24.03 7.76
C GLU A 30 -11.89 24.44 6.68
N SER A 31 -10.63 24.71 7.05
CA SER A 31 -9.54 24.98 6.11
C SER A 31 -8.79 23.72 5.66
N VAL A 32 -8.99 22.60 6.37
CA VAL A 32 -8.23 21.36 6.15
C VAL A 32 -8.94 20.39 5.24
N ASN A 33 -8.15 19.74 4.38
CA ASN A 33 -8.59 18.66 3.52
C ASN A 33 -9.24 17.55 4.37
N LYS A 34 -10.47 17.16 4.04
CA LYS A 34 -11.24 16.23 4.89
C LYS A 34 -10.96 14.77 4.53
N GLN A 35 -10.57 14.49 3.29
CA GLN A 35 -10.30 13.14 2.79
C GLN A 35 -9.07 13.09 1.87
N THR A 36 -8.15 12.17 2.13
CA THR A 36 -7.13 11.76 1.14
C THR A 36 -7.42 10.35 0.67
N ILE A 37 -7.61 10.21 -0.65
CA ILE A 37 -7.74 8.92 -1.31
C ILE A 37 -6.36 8.55 -1.86
N PHE A 38 -5.77 7.51 -1.29
CA PHE A 38 -4.52 6.95 -1.78
C PHE A 38 -4.82 5.77 -2.72
N VAL A 39 -4.38 5.87 -3.97
CA VAL A 39 -4.47 4.82 -4.97
C VAL A 39 -3.10 4.17 -5.11
N PHE A 40 -3.01 2.89 -4.79
CA PHE A 40 -1.79 2.11 -4.82
C PHE A 40 -1.83 1.06 -5.93
N TYR A 41 -1.12 1.34 -7.03
CA TYR A 41 -0.97 0.48 -8.20
C TYR A 41 0.49 0.01 -8.32
N PRO A 42 0.87 -1.06 -7.58
CA PRO A 42 2.22 -1.62 -7.61
C PRO A 42 2.51 -2.37 -8.92
N TRP A 43 3.75 -2.82 -9.10
CA TRP A 43 4.11 -3.65 -10.25
C TRP A 43 3.31 -4.96 -10.26
N THR A 44 2.67 -5.26 -11.38
CA THR A 44 1.88 -6.48 -11.56
C THR A 44 2.47 -7.42 -12.62
N GLY A 45 3.46 -6.95 -13.36
CA GLY A 45 4.11 -7.68 -14.44
C GLY A 45 5.33 -8.49 -14.00
N GLY A 46 6.01 -9.08 -14.98
CA GLY A 46 7.34 -9.66 -14.85
C GLY A 46 8.44 -8.67 -15.22
N THR A 47 9.68 -9.14 -15.41
CA THR A 47 10.78 -8.31 -15.94
C THR A 47 10.60 -7.99 -17.43
N SER A 48 9.84 -8.82 -18.15
CA SER A 48 9.59 -8.72 -19.60
C SER A 48 8.11 -8.64 -19.97
N SER A 49 7.20 -8.55 -18.98
CA SER A 49 5.76 -8.44 -19.20
C SER A 49 5.19 -7.29 -18.38
N THR A 50 4.15 -6.62 -18.90
CA THR A 50 3.57 -5.42 -18.28
C THR A 50 2.43 -5.71 -17.32
N GLY A 51 2.01 -6.97 -17.18
CA GLY A 51 0.92 -7.38 -16.28
C GLY A 51 -0.37 -6.61 -16.55
N LEU A 52 -0.93 -5.99 -15.51
CA LEU A 52 -2.16 -5.20 -15.57
C LEU A 52 -1.94 -3.71 -15.88
N LYS A 53 -0.70 -3.27 -16.16
CA LYS A 53 -0.33 -1.85 -16.33
C LYS A 53 -1.35 -1.07 -17.16
N TYR A 54 -1.65 -1.55 -18.37
CA TYR A 54 -2.58 -0.88 -19.29
C TYR A 54 -3.97 -0.65 -18.69
N PHE A 55 -4.50 -1.63 -17.96
CA PHE A 55 -5.81 -1.50 -17.31
C PHE A 55 -5.76 -0.54 -16.12
N LEU A 56 -4.66 -0.55 -15.36
CA LEU A 56 -4.46 0.37 -14.24
C LEU A 56 -4.28 1.81 -14.72
N GLU A 57 -3.60 2.04 -15.86
CA GLU A 57 -3.52 3.36 -16.50
C GLU A 57 -4.92 3.87 -16.89
N ASN A 58 -5.73 3.03 -17.54
CA ASN A 58 -7.10 3.37 -17.90
C ASN A 58 -7.98 3.68 -16.67
N ASN A 59 -7.72 3.05 -15.53
CA ASN A 59 -8.41 3.38 -14.27
C ASN A 59 -8.03 4.79 -13.79
N VAL A 60 -6.74 5.16 -13.84
CA VAL A 60 -6.31 6.53 -13.51
C VAL A 60 -6.94 7.54 -14.48
N ASP A 61 -7.01 7.24 -15.78
CA ASP A 61 -7.69 8.09 -16.76
C ASP A 61 -9.18 8.27 -16.42
N SER A 62 -9.84 7.20 -15.98
CA SER A 62 -11.24 7.26 -15.55
C SER A 62 -11.43 8.12 -14.29
N MET A 63 -10.49 8.07 -13.34
CA MET A 63 -10.48 8.98 -12.18
C MET A 63 -10.31 10.44 -12.61
N CYS A 64 -9.35 10.72 -13.50
CA CYS A 64 -9.16 12.06 -14.05
C CYS A 64 -10.44 12.57 -14.74
N ALA A 65 -11.09 11.74 -15.55
CA ALA A 65 -12.35 12.09 -16.21
C ALA A 65 -13.47 12.39 -15.20
N GLY A 66 -13.59 11.61 -14.12
CA GLY A 66 -14.54 11.87 -13.04
C GLY A 66 -14.28 13.21 -12.32
N ILE A 67 -13.00 13.53 -12.05
CA ILE A 67 -12.62 14.81 -11.45
C ILE A 67 -12.95 15.98 -12.39
N VAL A 68 -12.73 15.83 -13.69
CA VAL A 68 -13.11 16.84 -14.69
C VAL A 68 -14.64 17.04 -14.73
N ASP A 69 -15.44 15.97 -14.74
CA ASP A 69 -16.91 16.04 -14.71
C ASP A 69 -17.41 16.82 -13.49
N LYS A 70 -16.76 16.63 -12.34
CA LYS A 70 -17.06 17.34 -11.10
C LYS A 70 -16.43 18.72 -10.98
N LYS A 71 -15.63 19.14 -11.96
CA LYS A 71 -14.89 20.42 -11.98
C LYS A 71 -13.99 20.56 -10.76
N GLY A 72 -13.35 19.47 -10.37
CA GLY A 72 -12.49 19.37 -9.19
C GLY A 72 -13.09 18.49 -8.10
N LEU A 73 -12.38 18.44 -6.97
CA LEU A 73 -12.76 17.73 -5.76
C LEU A 73 -13.03 18.73 -4.64
N THR A 74 -14.04 18.47 -3.82
CA THR A 74 -14.37 19.30 -2.65
C THR A 74 -13.85 18.61 -1.39
N ASN A 75 -12.95 19.28 -0.66
CA ASN A 75 -12.37 18.78 0.59
C ASN A 75 -11.75 17.38 0.48
N ALA A 76 -11.29 17.02 -0.72
CA ALA A 76 -10.70 15.72 -0.99
C ALA A 76 -9.51 15.85 -1.94
N ARG A 77 -8.51 14.99 -1.76
CA ARG A 77 -7.34 14.85 -2.64
C ARG A 77 -7.16 13.40 -3.05
N VAL A 78 -6.61 13.18 -4.24
CA VAL A 78 -6.31 11.84 -4.77
C VAL A 78 -4.84 11.77 -5.12
N LEU A 79 -4.10 10.98 -4.35
CA LEU A 79 -2.69 10.66 -4.62
C LEU A 79 -2.61 9.25 -5.21
N VAL A 80 -1.81 9.11 -6.26
CA VAL A 80 -1.62 7.84 -6.97
C VAL A 80 -0.15 7.45 -6.91
N PHE A 81 0.12 6.30 -6.32
CA PHE A 81 1.38 5.58 -6.52
C PHE A 81 1.21 4.62 -7.69
N PHE A 82 2.03 4.77 -8.72
CA PHE A 82 1.96 3.96 -9.93
C PHE A 82 3.34 3.44 -10.31
N THR A 83 3.47 2.12 -10.49
CA THR A 83 4.69 1.51 -11.04
C THR A 83 4.63 1.45 -12.56
N GLU A 84 5.34 2.36 -13.24
CA GLU A 84 5.27 2.57 -14.70
C GLU A 84 6.00 1.46 -15.47
N LYS A 85 7.08 0.94 -14.89
CA LYS A 85 7.87 -0.18 -15.40
C LYS A 85 8.53 -0.91 -14.23
N TYR A 86 9.08 -2.10 -14.50
CA TYR A 86 9.80 -2.88 -13.50
C TYR A 86 10.82 -2.01 -12.75
N ASN A 87 10.69 -1.96 -11.42
CA ASN A 87 11.51 -1.19 -10.49
C ASN A 87 11.46 0.35 -10.58
N GLU A 88 10.49 0.95 -11.29
CA GLU A 88 10.36 2.41 -11.32
C GLU A 88 8.90 2.84 -11.08
N SER A 89 8.69 3.54 -9.97
CA SER A 89 7.37 4.02 -9.55
C SER A 89 7.36 5.51 -9.25
N THR A 90 6.21 6.14 -9.42
CA THR A 90 5.99 7.55 -9.10
C THR A 90 4.79 7.71 -8.20
N LEU A 91 4.92 8.47 -7.12
CA LEU A 91 3.79 9.05 -6.38
C LEU A 91 3.47 10.42 -7.00
N TYR A 92 2.22 10.64 -7.39
CA TYR A 92 1.76 11.91 -7.95
C TYR A 92 0.36 12.28 -7.46
N ASP A 93 0.06 13.57 -7.49
CA ASP A 93 -1.24 14.14 -7.11
C ASP A 93 -2.07 14.44 -8.37
N LEU A 94 -3.37 14.15 -8.31
CA LEU A 94 -4.33 14.49 -9.36
C LEU A 94 -4.93 15.88 -9.09
N GLN A 95 -4.41 16.91 -9.73
CA GLN A 95 -4.82 18.29 -9.52
C GLN A 95 -5.67 18.81 -10.67
N TYR A 96 -6.92 19.19 -10.37
CA TYR A 96 -7.78 19.86 -11.34
C TYR A 96 -7.34 21.31 -11.56
N ASP A 97 -7.17 21.67 -12.82
CA ASP A 97 -6.85 23.03 -13.26
C ASP A 97 -8.11 23.68 -13.84
N ALA A 98 -8.66 24.66 -13.12
CA ALA A 98 -9.91 25.33 -13.49
C ALA A 98 -9.80 26.18 -14.77
N ALA A 99 -8.59 26.65 -15.12
CA ALA A 99 -8.37 27.47 -16.32
C ALA A 99 -8.40 26.59 -17.58
N THR A 100 -7.76 25.43 -17.52
CA THR A 100 -7.71 24.48 -18.65
C THR A 100 -8.85 23.48 -18.66
N LYS A 101 -9.58 23.32 -17.54
CA LYS A 101 -10.60 22.29 -17.31
C LYS A 101 -10.06 20.87 -17.51
N THR A 102 -8.82 20.65 -17.09
CA THR A 102 -8.14 19.35 -17.17
C THR A 102 -7.58 18.96 -15.80
N VAL A 103 -7.18 17.69 -15.66
CA VAL A 103 -6.45 17.21 -14.49
C VAL A 103 -4.99 17.01 -14.85
N LYS A 104 -4.11 17.58 -14.04
CA LYS A 104 -2.66 17.37 -14.11
C LYS A 104 -2.26 16.26 -13.14
N ARG A 105 -1.37 15.37 -13.59
CA ARG A 105 -0.68 14.40 -12.73
C ARG A 105 0.61 15.05 -12.25
N VAL A 106 0.60 15.65 -11.06
CA VAL A 106 1.72 16.41 -10.52
C VAL A 106 2.67 15.48 -9.75
N PRO A 107 3.90 15.22 -10.24
CA PRO A 107 4.81 14.29 -9.57
C PRO A 107 5.24 14.81 -8.20
N ILE A 108 5.21 13.94 -7.20
CA ILE A 108 5.68 14.21 -5.83
C ILE A 108 7.06 13.58 -5.63
N LYS A 109 7.16 12.27 -5.87
CA LYS A 109 8.38 11.50 -5.59
C LYS A 109 8.50 10.30 -6.52
N LYS A 110 9.73 10.00 -6.92
CA LYS A 110 10.09 8.77 -7.63
C LYS A 110 10.67 7.75 -6.66
N TYR A 111 10.40 6.48 -6.93
CA TYR A 111 10.85 5.33 -6.16
C TYR A 111 11.51 4.34 -7.10
N GLU A 112 12.67 3.86 -6.70
CA GLU A 112 13.43 2.83 -7.38
C GLU A 112 13.28 1.50 -6.64
N GLY A 113 13.24 0.40 -7.38
CA GLY A 113 13.07 -0.94 -6.83
C GLY A 113 11.66 -1.23 -6.33
N ASN A 114 11.59 -2.17 -5.39
CA ASN A 114 10.35 -2.76 -4.87
C ASN A 114 10.20 -2.63 -3.35
N SER A 115 10.86 -1.65 -2.72
CA SER A 115 10.77 -1.44 -1.27
C SER A 115 9.33 -1.23 -0.78
N HIS A 116 8.46 -0.66 -1.62
CA HIS A 116 7.03 -0.53 -1.37
C HIS A 116 6.28 -1.87 -1.19
N CYS A 117 6.93 -3.00 -1.48
CA CYS A 117 6.42 -4.34 -1.23
C CYS A 117 6.76 -4.86 0.18
N THR A 118 7.58 -4.14 0.95
CA THR A 118 7.89 -4.47 2.36
C THR A 118 7.05 -3.63 3.32
N ALA A 119 6.94 -4.07 4.57
CA ALA A 119 6.16 -3.35 5.57
C ALA A 119 6.75 -1.95 5.84
N GLU A 120 8.08 -1.87 5.98
CA GLU A 120 8.81 -0.63 6.20
C GLU A 120 8.66 0.34 5.02
N GLY A 121 8.92 -0.13 3.79
CA GLY A 121 8.86 0.74 2.62
C GLY A 121 7.44 1.18 2.27
N PHE A 122 6.43 0.34 2.51
CA PHE A 122 5.04 0.76 2.36
C PHE A 122 4.64 1.77 3.44
N ALA A 123 5.11 1.60 4.68
CA ALA A 123 4.85 2.56 5.75
C ALA A 123 5.52 3.93 5.47
N ASP A 124 6.71 3.94 4.86
CA ASP A 124 7.36 5.17 4.40
C ASP A 124 6.57 5.83 3.26
N LEU A 125 6.03 5.04 2.33
CA LEU A 125 5.14 5.52 1.28
C LEU A 125 3.87 6.15 1.86
N LEU A 126 3.26 5.54 2.89
CA LEU A 126 2.11 6.13 3.59
C LEU A 126 2.48 7.46 4.26
N ASN A 127 3.69 7.58 4.79
CA ASN A 127 4.19 8.84 5.36
C ASN A 127 4.37 9.92 4.28
N ASP A 128 4.92 9.56 3.11
CA ASP A 128 5.00 10.49 1.97
C ASP A 128 3.60 10.98 1.55
N VAL A 129 2.59 10.09 1.52
CA VAL A 129 1.19 10.45 1.24
C VAL A 129 0.65 11.44 2.27
N ARG A 130 0.84 11.15 3.57
CA ARG A 130 0.38 12.03 4.66
C ARG A 130 1.03 13.41 4.61
N GLN A 131 2.34 13.47 4.39
CA GLN A 131 3.09 14.74 4.32
C GLN A 131 2.65 15.60 3.12
N ASN A 132 2.31 14.98 2.00
CA ASN A 132 1.96 15.70 0.77
C ASN A 132 0.47 15.99 0.64
N ALA A 133 -0.39 15.23 1.33
CA ALA A 133 -1.84 15.39 1.34
C ALA A 133 -2.43 15.04 2.70
N GLU A 134 -2.10 15.86 3.69
CA GLU A 134 -2.67 15.74 5.03
C GLU A 134 -4.20 15.82 4.98
N ALA A 135 -4.87 14.97 5.75
CA ALA A 135 -6.33 14.94 5.82
C ALA A 135 -6.82 14.38 7.17
N LEU A 136 -8.08 14.68 7.48
CA LEU A 136 -8.79 14.09 8.63
C LEU A 136 -9.08 12.60 8.43
N ASN A 137 -9.28 12.17 7.18
CA ASN A 137 -9.60 10.80 6.82
C ASN A 137 -8.74 10.34 5.65
N TYR A 138 -8.37 9.06 5.67
CA TYR A 138 -7.63 8.42 4.58
C TYR A 138 -8.38 7.17 4.12
N SER A 139 -8.35 6.93 2.80
CA SER A 139 -8.85 5.70 2.19
C SER A 139 -7.83 5.15 1.22
N LEU A 140 -7.71 3.83 1.15
CA LEU A 140 -6.76 3.13 0.28
C LEU A 140 -7.49 2.33 -0.81
N ILE A 141 -7.12 2.55 -2.07
CA ILE A 141 -7.56 1.77 -3.23
C ILE A 141 -6.36 0.99 -3.75
N ILE A 142 -6.45 -0.34 -3.80
CA ILE A 142 -5.38 -1.20 -4.34
C ILE A 142 -5.84 -1.80 -5.66
N GLY A 143 -5.00 -1.68 -6.69
CA GLY A 143 -5.21 -2.29 -8.00
C GLY A 143 -4.03 -3.17 -8.36
N ALA A 144 -4.23 -4.49 -8.32
CA ALA A 144 -3.21 -5.47 -8.67
C ALA A 144 -3.83 -6.81 -9.09
N HIS A 145 -3.00 -7.79 -9.46
CA HIS A 145 -3.46 -9.18 -9.31
C HIS A 145 -3.71 -9.43 -7.83
N GLY A 146 -4.77 -10.16 -7.51
CA GLY A 146 -5.10 -10.54 -6.16
C GLY A 146 -5.39 -12.03 -6.14
N CYS A 147 -4.79 -12.72 -5.19
CA CYS A 147 -5.22 -14.06 -4.84
C CYS A 147 -5.86 -13.99 -3.47
N GLY A 148 -7.06 -14.57 -3.37
CA GLY A 148 -7.83 -14.54 -2.14
C GLY A 148 -7.10 -15.26 -1.00
N TRP A 149 -7.52 -16.45 -0.64
CA TRP A 149 -7.12 -17.09 0.61
C TRP A 149 -5.70 -17.70 0.66
N THR A 150 -4.90 -17.60 -0.40
CA THR A 150 -3.54 -18.19 -0.51
C THR A 150 -2.46 -17.13 -0.35
N TYR A 151 -1.32 -17.48 0.23
CA TYR A 151 -0.10 -16.68 0.25
C TYR A 151 0.62 -16.70 -1.11
N ALA A 152 1.50 -15.72 -1.36
CA ALA A 152 2.30 -15.70 -2.58
C ALA A 152 3.18 -16.96 -2.73
N ASN A 153 3.75 -17.42 -1.61
CA ASN A 153 4.59 -18.61 -1.56
C ASN A 153 3.82 -19.94 -1.71
N ASP A 154 2.47 -19.92 -1.68
CA ASP A 154 1.65 -21.10 -1.92
C ASP A 154 1.60 -21.48 -3.40
N TRP A 155 2.08 -20.65 -4.32
CA TRP A 155 1.98 -20.90 -5.76
C TRP A 155 3.32 -21.35 -6.36
N VAL A 156 3.25 -22.36 -7.25
CA VAL A 156 4.36 -22.74 -8.13
C VAL A 156 4.23 -22.07 -9.48
N ASN A 157 3.00 -22.04 -10.03
CA ASN A 157 2.69 -21.44 -11.32
C ASN A 157 1.28 -20.84 -11.27
N TYR A 158 1.16 -19.57 -10.92
CA TYR A 158 -0.13 -18.88 -10.87
C TYR A 158 -0.71 -18.61 -12.27
N PRO A 159 -2.03 -18.73 -12.50
CA PRO A 159 -3.08 -19.24 -11.60
C PRO A 159 -3.34 -20.75 -11.73
N TYR A 160 -2.46 -21.50 -12.40
CA TYR A 160 -2.73 -22.86 -12.84
C TYR A 160 -2.27 -23.96 -11.85
N MET A 161 -1.37 -23.64 -10.92
CA MET A 161 -0.76 -24.59 -9.99
C MET A 161 -0.45 -23.95 -8.63
N ALA A 162 -1.41 -24.07 -7.71
CA ALA A 162 -1.13 -23.94 -6.28
C ALA A 162 -0.32 -25.16 -5.83
N ARG A 163 0.63 -24.98 -4.91
CA ARG A 163 1.39 -26.06 -4.29
C ARG A 163 0.41 -27.07 -3.70
N PRO A 164 0.45 -28.35 -4.10
CA PRO A 164 -0.42 -29.34 -3.52
C PRO A 164 -0.07 -29.54 -2.03
N LYS A 165 -1.06 -30.01 -1.28
CA LYS A 165 -0.97 -30.31 0.16
C LYS A 165 0.27 -31.18 0.44
N ALA A 166 0.96 -30.91 1.56
CA ALA A 166 2.11 -31.69 2.02
C ALA A 166 1.85 -33.21 1.93
N GLY A 167 2.74 -33.93 1.25
CA GLY A 167 2.61 -35.37 1.01
C GLY A 167 2.07 -35.74 -0.38
N SER A 168 2.46 -35.05 -1.44
CA SER A 168 2.29 -35.58 -2.80
C SER A 168 3.60 -35.39 -3.57
N THR A 169 4.37 -36.47 -3.72
CA THR A 169 5.40 -36.54 -4.75
C THR A 169 4.78 -37.14 -6.01
N GLU A 170 4.91 -36.44 -7.14
CA GLU A 170 4.75 -37.06 -8.45
C GLU A 170 5.94 -38.00 -8.66
N LYS A 171 5.68 -39.31 -8.72
CA LYS A 171 6.69 -40.27 -9.12
C LYS A 171 6.23 -40.96 -10.40
N GLY A 172 6.91 -40.62 -11.49
CA GLY A 172 6.63 -41.16 -12.82
C GLY A 172 5.88 -40.17 -13.71
N ASN A 173 6.03 -40.38 -15.00
CA ASN A 173 5.48 -39.65 -16.14
C ASN A 173 3.93 -39.71 -16.26
N ASP A 174 3.24 -40.18 -15.23
CA ASP A 174 1.79 -40.32 -15.18
C ASP A 174 1.19 -39.26 -14.25
N LYS A 175 0.54 -38.26 -14.84
CA LYS A 175 -0.09 -37.09 -14.18
C LYS A 175 -1.26 -37.41 -13.23
N ASN A 176 -1.50 -38.67 -12.86
CA ASN A 176 -2.71 -39.07 -12.13
C ASN A 176 -2.45 -39.94 -10.88
N THR A 177 -1.20 -40.11 -10.46
CA THR A 177 -0.87 -40.92 -9.28
C THR A 177 -0.19 -40.06 -8.20
N ILE A 178 -0.91 -39.79 -7.12
CA ILE A 178 -0.42 -39.04 -5.96
C ILE A 178 0.09 -40.04 -4.90
N VAL A 179 1.38 -40.00 -4.56
CA VAL A 179 1.96 -40.81 -3.47
C VAL A 179 2.42 -39.91 -2.31
N SER A 180 2.01 -40.28 -1.09
CA SER A 180 2.25 -39.50 0.12
C SER A 180 3.52 -39.92 0.86
N THR A 181 4.53 -39.05 0.84
CA THR A 181 5.76 -39.19 1.63
C THR A 181 5.83 -38.09 2.70
N THR A 182 5.84 -38.52 3.94
CA THR A 182 5.84 -37.70 5.16
C THR A 182 7.21 -37.07 5.43
N THR A 183 7.41 -35.80 5.05
CA THR A 183 8.46 -34.94 5.61
C THR A 183 7.99 -33.46 5.63
N SER A 184 7.44 -33.08 6.79
CA SER A 184 7.55 -31.80 7.53
C SER A 184 7.45 -30.40 6.91
N ASP A 185 7.21 -30.19 5.61
CA ASP A 185 6.88 -28.83 5.12
C ASP A 185 5.36 -28.67 5.07
N HIS A 186 4.80 -28.30 6.22
CA HIS A 186 3.35 -28.13 6.41
C HIS A 186 2.77 -27.07 5.46
N PHE A 187 2.04 -27.51 4.44
CA PHE A 187 0.93 -26.71 3.90
C PHE A 187 -0.04 -26.45 5.06
N SER A 188 -0.14 -25.20 5.53
CA SER A 188 -0.94 -24.84 6.70
C SER A 188 -2.46 -24.99 6.49
N GLY A 189 -2.87 -25.49 5.32
CA GLY A 189 -4.26 -25.51 4.89
C GLY A 189 -4.69 -24.14 4.38
N ILE A 190 -5.95 -24.04 3.94
CA ILE A 190 -6.61 -22.74 3.91
C ILE A 190 -6.66 -22.26 5.36
N GLN A 191 -5.69 -21.45 5.77
CA GLN A 191 -5.73 -20.75 7.04
C GLN A 191 -6.78 -19.66 6.85
N PHE A 192 -8.04 -19.99 7.08
CA PHE A 192 -8.96 -18.98 7.54
C PHE A 192 -8.38 -18.47 8.87
N GLY A 193 -8.41 -17.17 9.14
CA GLY A 193 -7.97 -16.68 10.45
C GLY A 193 -8.85 -17.26 11.58
N ASN A 194 -9.01 -16.52 12.67
CA ASN A 194 -9.88 -16.97 13.76
C ASN A 194 -11.37 -17.17 13.33
N ASP A 195 -11.75 -16.78 12.12
CA ASP A 195 -13.10 -16.97 11.56
C ASP A 195 -13.07 -17.67 10.17
N PRO A 196 -13.54 -18.93 10.07
CA PRO A 196 -13.64 -19.69 8.82
C PRO A 196 -14.67 -19.16 7.81
N ASN A 197 -15.57 -18.27 8.22
CA ASN A 197 -16.56 -17.67 7.31
C ASN A 197 -16.06 -16.37 6.67
N ARG A 198 -14.86 -15.90 7.04
CA ARG A 198 -14.25 -14.66 6.54
C ARG A 198 -12.79 -14.91 6.18
N PRO A 199 -12.48 -15.70 5.14
CA PRO A 199 -11.10 -15.88 4.69
C PRO A 199 -10.49 -14.52 4.36
N ALA A 200 -9.42 -14.16 5.06
CA ALA A 200 -8.62 -13.02 4.65
C ALA A 200 -8.07 -13.32 3.25
N THR A 201 -8.22 -12.38 2.33
CA THR A 201 -7.36 -12.37 1.16
C THR A 201 -5.91 -12.26 1.65
N ARG A 202 -4.91 -12.90 1.03
CA ARG A 202 -3.58 -13.04 1.62
C ARG A 202 -2.47 -12.42 0.77
N PHE A 203 -2.51 -12.41 -0.57
CA PHE A 203 -1.55 -11.59 -1.33
C PHE A 203 -2.11 -10.86 -2.56
N PHE A 204 -1.45 -9.76 -2.92
CA PHE A 204 -1.70 -8.97 -4.11
C PHE A 204 -0.38 -8.46 -4.71
N GLY A 205 -0.36 -8.07 -5.99
CA GLY A 205 0.85 -7.54 -6.65
C GLY A 205 1.20 -8.29 -7.93
N SER A 206 2.48 -8.56 -8.15
CA SER A 206 2.94 -9.40 -9.26
C SER A 206 2.69 -10.88 -8.98
N VAL A 207 2.33 -11.61 -10.03
CA VAL A 207 2.19 -13.07 -10.01
C VAL A 207 3.35 -13.76 -10.74
N SER A 208 4.27 -12.98 -11.30
CA SER A 208 5.45 -13.46 -12.01
C SER A 208 6.74 -13.20 -11.23
N LEU A 209 6.70 -12.31 -10.24
CA LEU A 209 7.85 -11.89 -9.45
C LEU A 209 7.48 -11.89 -7.97
N SER A 210 8.06 -12.82 -7.20
CA SER A 210 7.72 -13.01 -5.78
C SER A 210 8.09 -11.81 -4.91
N ASP A 211 9.11 -11.06 -5.30
CA ASP A 211 9.57 -9.84 -4.62
C ASP A 211 8.68 -8.61 -4.92
N ASN A 212 7.70 -8.76 -5.82
CA ASN A 212 6.66 -7.78 -6.10
C ASN A 212 5.26 -8.30 -5.70
N ALA A 213 5.20 -9.45 -5.01
CA ALA A 213 3.99 -9.96 -4.38
C ALA A 213 3.98 -9.50 -2.92
N ILE A 214 2.85 -8.96 -2.46
CA ILE A 214 2.68 -8.33 -1.16
C ILE A 214 1.63 -9.09 -0.37
N ASP A 215 1.99 -9.59 0.81
CA ASP A 215 1.03 -10.23 1.70
C ASP A 215 0.19 -9.17 2.45
N ILE A 216 -1.06 -9.50 2.77
CA ILE A 216 -1.96 -8.61 3.54
C ILE A 216 -1.43 -8.37 4.95
N SER A 217 -0.69 -9.31 5.54
CA SER A 217 0.00 -9.09 6.81
C SER A 217 1.04 -7.98 6.71
N THR A 218 1.77 -7.92 5.60
CA THR A 218 2.76 -6.85 5.34
C THR A 218 2.09 -5.49 5.26
N LEU A 219 0.92 -5.40 4.62
CA LEU A 219 0.12 -4.17 4.56
C LEU A 219 -0.42 -3.76 5.94
N ALA A 220 -0.88 -4.71 6.74
CA ALA A 220 -1.39 -4.46 8.08
C ALA A 220 -0.28 -3.98 9.03
N GLU A 221 0.90 -4.60 8.94
CA GLU A 221 2.10 -4.18 9.68
C GLU A 221 2.55 -2.77 9.28
N ALA A 222 2.58 -2.49 7.97
CA ALA A 222 2.94 -1.17 7.46
C ALA A 222 2.00 -0.08 7.98
N SER A 223 0.69 -0.35 7.96
CA SER A 223 -0.33 0.59 8.42
C SER A 223 -0.18 0.88 9.92
N SER A 224 0.11 -0.16 10.72
CA SER A 224 0.37 -0.03 12.16
C SER A 224 1.66 0.72 12.46
N SER A 225 2.70 0.51 11.64
CA SER A 225 4.02 1.15 11.78
C SER A 225 4.03 2.60 11.30
N ALA A 226 3.20 2.94 10.31
CA ALA A 226 2.99 4.33 9.90
C ALA A 226 2.24 5.12 10.98
N ASP A 227 1.34 4.46 11.71
CA ASP A 227 0.61 5.04 12.84
C ASP A 227 1.54 5.26 14.05
N SER A 228 2.36 4.28 14.42
CA SER A 228 3.26 4.42 15.58
C SER A 228 4.41 5.43 15.40
N ARG A 229 4.79 5.72 14.16
CA ARG A 229 5.82 6.72 13.82
C ARG A 229 5.28 8.16 13.79
N CYS A 230 3.97 8.36 13.93
CA CYS A 230 3.33 9.65 13.99
C CYS A 230 2.41 9.74 15.22
N ASN A 231 2.64 10.71 16.10
CA ASN A 231 1.89 10.85 17.35
C ASN A 231 0.47 11.44 17.13
N THR A 232 -0.26 11.03 16.08
CA THR A 232 -1.59 11.54 15.71
C THR A 232 -2.60 10.41 15.50
N SER A 233 -3.73 10.50 16.20
CA SER A 233 -4.79 9.49 16.31
C SER A 233 -5.76 9.46 15.11
N SER A 234 -5.22 9.37 13.88
CA SER A 234 -6.00 9.22 12.65
C SER A 234 -5.86 7.80 12.09
N LEU A 235 -6.74 6.89 12.52
CA LEU A 235 -6.89 5.56 11.93
C LEU A 235 -7.14 5.68 10.41
N MET A 236 -6.38 4.98 9.57
CA MET A 236 -6.74 4.80 8.16
C MET A 236 -7.72 3.62 8.05
N PRO A 237 -9.05 3.82 7.88
CA PRO A 237 -9.93 2.73 7.53
C PRO A 237 -9.58 2.22 6.12
N VAL A 238 -9.10 0.99 6.02
CA VAL A 238 -8.86 0.32 4.73
C VAL A 238 -10.19 -0.20 4.18
N THR A 239 -10.80 0.53 3.26
CA THR A 239 -11.96 0.07 2.49
C THR A 239 -11.53 -0.67 1.23
N TRP A 240 -11.81 -1.97 1.18
CA TRP A 240 -11.46 -2.83 0.04
C TRP A 240 -12.52 -2.76 -1.07
N ALA A 241 -12.10 -2.41 -2.28
CA ALA A 241 -12.91 -2.56 -3.49
C ALA A 241 -12.18 -3.49 -4.47
N MET A 242 -12.46 -4.80 -4.40
CA MET A 242 -11.98 -5.75 -5.40
C MET A 242 -12.89 -5.68 -6.63
N TRP A 243 -12.40 -5.10 -7.72
CA TRP A 243 -13.12 -5.10 -9.00
C TRP A 243 -13.06 -6.50 -9.63
N ARG A 244 -14.09 -7.31 -9.36
CA ARG A 244 -14.33 -8.55 -10.11
C ARG A 244 -14.91 -8.17 -11.47
N ARG A 245 -14.25 -8.60 -12.55
CA ARG A 245 -14.77 -8.51 -13.91
C ARG A 245 -16.13 -9.20 -13.98
N LEU A 246 -17.20 -8.46 -14.21
CA LEU A 246 -18.42 -9.01 -14.80
C LEU A 246 -18.15 -9.11 -16.30
N THR A 247 -17.60 -10.23 -16.73
CA THR A 247 -17.67 -10.58 -18.16
C THR A 247 -19.10 -11.00 -18.45
N SER A 248 -19.76 -10.29 -19.37
CA SER A 248 -20.88 -10.82 -20.14
C SER A 248 -20.43 -11.97 -21.01
#